data_AF-A0A371ESJ2-F1
#
_entry.id   AF-A0A371ESJ2-F1
#
_cell.length_a   1.000
_cell.length_b   1.000
_cell.length_c   1.000
_cell.angle_alpha   90.00
_cell.angle_beta   90.00
_cell.angle_gamma   90.00
#
_symmetry.space_group_name_H-M   'P 1'
#
loop_
_entity.id
_entity.type
_entity.pdbx_description
1 polymer ?
#
loop_
_entity_poly.entity_id
_entity_poly.type
_entity_poly.pdbx_seq_one_letter_code
_entity_poly.pdbx_strand_id
1 'polypeptide(L)'
;EKRKKLEEEKGIIIRFVIGHSATSGGILDRAIEAEDKKHGDFLRLDHVEGYLELSAKTKTYFATAVNLWDADFYIKVDDDVHVNIATLGETLVRHRSKPRVYIGCMKSGPVLSQKGVRYHEPEHWKFGEAGNKYFRHATGQLYAISKDLATYISINQHVLHKYANEDVSLGSWFIGLDVDHIDDRRLCCGTPPDCEWKAQAGNVCVASFDWTCSGICRSAERIKEVHKKCGEVLEKYREISFYTRAGERKRKDLAHGPSAFNKAIAFLSPQQKIHKPS
;
A
#
# COMPACT_ATOMS: atom_id res chain seq x y z
N GLU A 1 -12.09 6.74 18.12
CA GLU A 1 -12.34 8.19 17.96
C GLU A 1 -11.50 8.83 16.84
N LYS A 2 -10.17 8.88 16.95
CA LYS A 2 -9.29 9.49 15.92
C LYS A 2 -9.46 8.94 14.49
N ARG A 3 -9.81 7.64 14.33
CA ARG A 3 -10.13 7.04 13.01
C ARG A 3 -11.35 7.64 12.36
N LYS A 4 -12.45 7.63 13.09
CA LYS A 4 -13.74 8.14 12.62
C LYS A 4 -13.61 9.58 12.18
N LYS A 5 -12.85 10.39 12.92
CA LYS A 5 -12.53 11.77 12.56
C LYS A 5 -11.83 11.90 11.20
N LEU A 6 -10.86 11.05 10.88
CA LEU A 6 -10.22 11.07 9.56
C LEU A 6 -11.15 10.64 8.44
N GLU A 7 -11.98 9.63 8.69
CA GLU A 7 -12.97 9.16 7.73
C GLU A 7 -14.02 10.24 7.46
N GLU A 8 -14.54 10.87 8.51
CA GLU A 8 -15.64 11.84 8.45
C GLU A 8 -15.19 13.21 7.95
N GLU A 9 -14.14 13.78 8.55
CA GLU A 9 -13.73 15.14 8.24
C GLU A 9 -12.83 15.20 6.99
N LYS A 10 -11.91 14.22 6.86
CA LYS A 10 -10.92 14.22 5.78
C LYS A 10 -11.34 13.36 4.61
N GLY A 11 -12.25 12.40 4.80
CA GLY A 11 -12.57 11.42 3.76
C GLY A 11 -11.42 10.44 3.55
N ILE A 12 -10.62 10.16 4.58
CA ILE A 12 -9.48 9.25 4.47
C ILE A 12 -9.80 7.98 5.26
N ILE A 13 -9.95 6.88 4.54
CA ILE A 13 -10.15 5.56 5.14
C ILE A 13 -8.80 4.86 5.18
N ILE A 14 -8.45 4.33 6.34
CA ILE A 14 -7.23 3.53 6.53
C ILE A 14 -7.63 2.19 7.15
N ARG A 15 -7.26 1.09 6.50
CA ARG A 15 -7.50 -0.28 6.99
C ARG A 15 -6.25 -1.13 6.86
N PHE A 16 -6.10 -2.10 7.74
CA PHE A 16 -5.13 -3.17 7.59
C PHE A 16 -5.78 -4.33 6.84
N VAL A 17 -5.25 -4.63 5.66
CA VAL A 17 -5.75 -5.68 4.78
C VAL A 17 -5.22 -7.02 5.26
N ILE A 18 -6.15 -7.90 5.61
CA ILE A 18 -5.85 -9.24 6.10
C ILE A 18 -6.78 -10.25 5.40
N GLY A 19 -6.22 -11.34 4.93
CA GLY A 19 -6.96 -12.54 4.53
C GLY A 19 -7.26 -13.43 5.74
N HIS A 20 -7.42 -14.71 5.48
CA HIS A 20 -7.61 -15.72 6.51
C HIS A 20 -6.57 -16.84 6.36
N SER A 21 -6.38 -17.57 7.44
CA SER A 21 -5.56 -18.79 7.42
C SER A 21 -6.25 -19.88 6.57
N ALA A 22 -5.47 -20.84 6.07
CA ALA A 22 -6.02 -21.99 5.35
C ALA A 22 -6.82 -22.93 6.27
N THR A 23 -6.58 -22.88 7.58
CA THR A 23 -7.21 -23.73 8.60
C THR A 23 -7.93 -22.87 9.63
N SER A 24 -9.26 -22.89 9.61
CA SER A 24 -10.09 -22.09 10.51
C SER A 24 -9.99 -22.53 11.98
N GLY A 25 -10.07 -21.57 12.90
CA GLY A 25 -10.18 -21.81 14.36
C GLY A 25 -8.84 -21.90 15.09
N GLY A 26 -7.75 -21.56 14.41
CA GLY A 26 -6.41 -21.55 14.98
C GLY A 26 -6.22 -20.51 16.09
N ILE A 27 -5.09 -20.58 16.80
CA ILE A 27 -4.68 -19.57 17.79
C ILE A 27 -4.55 -18.19 17.12
N LEU A 28 -4.05 -18.17 15.88
CA LEU A 28 -3.89 -16.95 15.10
C LEU A 28 -5.25 -16.28 14.80
N ASP A 29 -6.26 -17.05 14.37
CA ASP A 29 -7.59 -16.50 14.07
C ASP A 29 -8.22 -15.83 15.29
N ARG A 30 -8.10 -16.47 16.47
CA ARG A 30 -8.57 -15.90 17.75
C ARG A 30 -7.85 -14.62 18.13
N ALA A 31 -6.54 -14.55 17.90
CA ALA A 31 -5.77 -13.33 18.16
C ALA A 31 -6.18 -12.20 17.21
N ILE A 32 -6.43 -12.51 15.92
CA ILE A 32 -6.93 -11.56 14.93
C ILE A 32 -8.33 -11.06 15.33
N GLU A 33 -9.24 -11.94 15.75
CA GLU A 33 -10.56 -11.55 16.24
C GLU A 33 -10.50 -10.64 17.47
N ALA A 34 -9.62 -10.94 18.43
CA ALA A 34 -9.42 -10.09 19.60
C ALA A 34 -8.88 -8.70 19.23
N GLU A 35 -7.95 -8.64 18.29
CA GLU A 35 -7.40 -7.39 17.74
C GLU A 35 -8.48 -6.58 17.04
N ASP A 36 -9.27 -7.23 16.19
CA ASP A 36 -10.36 -6.61 15.42
C ASP A 36 -11.45 -6.07 16.34
N LYS A 37 -11.83 -6.82 17.39
CA LYS A 37 -12.80 -6.37 18.39
C LYS A 37 -12.32 -5.12 19.14
N LYS A 38 -11.00 -5.02 19.37
CA LYS A 38 -10.39 -3.90 20.09
C LYS A 38 -10.20 -2.67 19.22
N HIS A 39 -9.82 -2.85 17.96
CA HIS A 39 -9.40 -1.77 17.08
C HIS A 39 -10.38 -1.52 15.94
N GLY A 40 -10.94 -2.54 15.30
CA GLY A 40 -11.96 -2.43 14.25
C GLY A 40 -11.47 -1.69 13.01
N ASP A 41 -10.18 -1.81 12.69
CA ASP A 41 -9.50 -1.21 11.55
C ASP A 41 -8.97 -2.26 10.57
N PHE A 42 -9.44 -3.51 10.64
CA PHE A 42 -9.19 -4.49 9.59
C PHE A 42 -10.13 -4.32 8.38
N LEU A 43 -9.58 -4.63 7.21
CA LEU A 43 -10.33 -5.02 6.02
C LEU A 43 -10.06 -6.51 5.82
N ARG A 44 -11.05 -7.34 6.15
CA ARG A 44 -10.96 -8.79 5.95
C ARG A 44 -11.28 -9.13 4.52
N LEU A 45 -10.39 -9.87 3.87
CA LEU A 45 -10.57 -10.38 2.52
C LEU A 45 -10.93 -11.86 2.55
N ASP A 46 -11.76 -12.28 1.60
CA ASP A 46 -11.91 -13.69 1.24
C ASP A 46 -10.69 -14.12 0.42
N HIS A 47 -9.61 -14.41 1.13
CA HIS A 47 -8.29 -14.69 0.58
C HIS A 47 -7.48 -15.52 1.57
N VAL A 48 -6.99 -16.68 1.14
CA VAL A 48 -6.06 -17.47 1.94
C VAL A 48 -4.67 -16.84 1.92
N GLU A 49 -4.16 -16.45 3.08
CA GLU A 49 -2.82 -15.86 3.20
C GLU A 49 -1.73 -16.87 2.82
N GLY A 50 -0.78 -16.41 2.00
CA GLY A 50 0.37 -17.20 1.57
C GLY A 50 1.48 -16.32 0.99
N TYR A 51 2.73 -16.77 1.09
CA TYR A 51 3.88 -15.99 0.63
C TYR A 51 3.85 -15.70 -0.88
N LEU A 52 3.38 -16.66 -1.69
CA LEU A 52 3.24 -16.52 -3.14
C LEU A 52 1.88 -15.94 -3.56
N GLU A 53 1.03 -15.59 -2.60
CA GLU A 53 -0.34 -15.16 -2.84
C GLU A 53 -0.52 -13.64 -2.78
N LEU A 54 0.57 -12.87 -2.61
CA LEU A 54 0.50 -11.40 -2.50
C LEU A 54 -0.14 -10.73 -3.72
N SER A 55 0.20 -11.17 -4.93
CA SER A 55 -0.42 -10.66 -6.16
C SER A 55 -1.93 -10.94 -6.19
N ALA A 56 -2.37 -12.07 -5.63
CA ALA A 56 -3.79 -12.39 -5.49
C ALA A 56 -4.46 -11.52 -4.41
N LYS A 57 -3.80 -11.37 -3.25
CA LYS A 57 -4.25 -10.49 -2.16
C LYS A 57 -4.45 -9.05 -2.63
N THR A 58 -3.52 -8.50 -3.39
CA THR A 58 -3.61 -7.14 -3.97
C THR A 58 -4.80 -7.01 -4.92
N LYS A 59 -5.01 -8.00 -5.77
CA LYS A 59 -6.14 -8.04 -6.70
C LYS A 59 -7.47 -8.06 -5.94
N THR A 60 -7.61 -8.96 -4.97
CA THR A 60 -8.80 -9.04 -4.10
C THR A 60 -9.00 -7.76 -3.31
N TYR A 61 -7.93 -7.17 -2.78
CA TYR A 61 -7.97 -5.89 -2.08
C TYR A 61 -8.62 -4.79 -2.94
N PHE A 62 -8.12 -4.53 -4.15
CA PHE A 62 -8.67 -3.47 -4.98
C PHE A 62 -10.12 -3.75 -5.38
N ALA A 63 -10.45 -5.00 -5.71
CA ALA A 63 -11.82 -5.39 -6.02
C ALA A 63 -12.77 -5.13 -4.84
N THR A 64 -12.38 -5.55 -3.63
CA THR A 64 -13.17 -5.32 -2.41
C THR A 64 -13.26 -3.83 -2.07
N ALA A 65 -12.16 -3.10 -2.12
CA ALA A 65 -12.12 -1.69 -1.72
C ALA A 65 -13.01 -0.81 -2.60
N VAL A 66 -13.02 -1.05 -3.92
CA VAL A 66 -13.89 -0.32 -4.86
C VAL A 66 -15.38 -0.58 -4.59
N ASN A 67 -15.73 -1.80 -4.20
CA ASN A 67 -17.11 -2.15 -3.86
C ASN A 67 -17.57 -1.56 -2.51
N LEU A 68 -16.62 -1.29 -1.59
CA LEU A 68 -16.92 -0.75 -0.27
C LEU A 68 -16.93 0.78 -0.22
N TRP A 69 -16.06 1.43 -0.98
CA TRP A 69 -15.81 2.86 -0.86
C TRP A 69 -15.77 3.52 -2.22
N ASP A 70 -16.43 4.68 -2.35
CA ASP A 70 -16.30 5.53 -3.54
C ASP A 70 -15.19 6.55 -3.32
N ALA A 71 -13.98 6.18 -3.75
CA ALA A 71 -12.78 6.99 -3.57
C ALA A 71 -12.21 7.44 -4.92
N ASP A 72 -11.63 8.65 -4.95
CA ASP A 72 -10.89 9.12 -6.13
C ASP A 72 -9.62 8.28 -6.34
N PHE A 73 -9.00 7.86 -5.24
CA PHE A 73 -7.77 7.06 -5.24
C PHE A 73 -7.81 5.93 -4.21
N TYR A 74 -7.23 4.79 -4.59
CA TYR A 74 -7.00 3.61 -3.76
C TYR A 74 -5.49 3.35 -3.69
N ILE A 75 -4.98 3.12 -2.49
CA ILE A 75 -3.55 3.10 -2.20
C ILE A 75 -3.20 1.85 -1.42
N LYS A 76 -2.16 1.17 -1.89
CA LYS A 76 -1.52 0.09 -1.14
C LYS A 76 -0.23 0.62 -0.52
N VAL A 77 -0.01 0.26 0.74
CA VAL A 77 1.22 0.56 1.49
C VAL A 77 1.64 -0.67 2.28
N ASP A 78 2.92 -1.00 2.32
CA ASP A 78 3.44 -2.04 3.22
C ASP A 78 3.30 -1.63 4.71
N ASP A 79 3.15 -2.61 5.61
CA ASP A 79 2.98 -2.33 7.04
C ASP A 79 4.22 -1.67 7.68
N ASP A 80 5.40 -1.93 7.14
CA ASP A 80 6.69 -1.42 7.59
C ASP A 80 7.19 -0.17 6.85
N VAL A 81 6.30 0.57 6.18
CA VAL A 81 6.62 1.85 5.55
C VAL A 81 6.07 3.03 6.39
N HIS A 82 6.90 4.06 6.58
CA HIS A 82 6.45 5.34 7.13
C HIS A 82 5.80 6.17 6.02
N VAL A 83 4.62 6.75 6.32
CA VAL A 83 3.87 7.57 5.37
C VAL A 83 3.45 8.88 6.03
N ASN A 84 3.69 9.96 5.31
CA ASN A 84 3.23 11.31 5.56
C ASN A 84 1.90 11.52 4.83
N ILE A 85 0.80 11.27 5.55
CA ILE A 85 -0.54 11.14 4.96
C ILE A 85 -1.08 12.47 4.42
N ALA A 86 -0.74 13.62 5.02
CA ALA A 86 -1.19 14.91 4.47
C ALA A 86 -0.47 15.20 3.15
N THR A 87 0.83 14.96 3.10
CA THR A 87 1.67 15.08 1.91
C THR A 87 1.22 14.11 0.82
N LEU A 88 0.82 12.89 1.19
CA LEU A 88 0.18 11.94 0.27
C LEU A 88 -1.12 12.54 -0.30
N GLY A 89 -2.01 13.05 0.55
CA GLY A 89 -3.26 13.68 0.12
C GLY A 89 -3.03 14.87 -0.81
N GLU A 90 -2.12 15.78 -0.47
CA GLU A 90 -1.73 16.92 -1.31
C GLU A 90 -1.15 16.48 -2.66
N THR A 91 -0.39 15.39 -2.67
CA THR A 91 0.14 14.81 -3.91
C THR A 91 -0.99 14.28 -4.79
N LEU A 92 -1.92 13.50 -4.22
CA LEU A 92 -3.04 12.90 -4.97
C LEU A 92 -4.02 13.96 -5.52
N VAL A 93 -4.29 15.02 -4.76
CA VAL A 93 -5.20 16.11 -5.19
C VAL A 93 -4.74 16.75 -6.52
N ARG A 94 -3.43 16.84 -6.77
CA ARG A 94 -2.88 17.40 -8.01
C ARG A 94 -3.20 16.56 -9.26
N HIS A 95 -3.51 15.29 -9.07
CA HIS A 95 -3.81 14.35 -10.17
C HIS A 95 -5.29 13.99 -10.25
N ARG A 96 -6.12 14.55 -9.38
CA ARG A 96 -7.52 14.15 -9.20
C ARG A 96 -8.39 14.31 -10.45
N SER A 97 -8.14 15.34 -11.26
CA SER A 97 -8.91 15.58 -12.49
C SER A 97 -8.47 14.71 -13.66
N LYS A 98 -7.37 13.95 -13.52
CA LYS A 98 -6.87 13.09 -14.58
C LYS A 98 -7.51 11.71 -14.50
N PRO A 99 -7.99 11.13 -15.62
CA PRO A 99 -8.36 9.73 -15.66
C PRO A 99 -7.09 8.86 -15.65
N ARG A 100 -7.24 7.60 -15.22
CA ARG A 100 -6.29 6.49 -15.34
C ARG A 100 -4.89 6.86 -14.84
N VAL A 101 -4.80 7.29 -13.60
CA VAL A 101 -3.55 7.65 -12.94
C VAL A 101 -3.00 6.47 -12.16
N TYR A 102 -1.76 6.13 -12.44
CA TYR A 102 -0.96 5.21 -11.64
C TYR A 102 0.27 5.97 -11.11
N ILE A 103 0.30 6.22 -9.80
CA ILE A 103 1.35 7.00 -9.15
C ILE A 103 2.16 6.12 -8.19
N GLY A 104 3.47 6.31 -8.24
CA GLY A 104 4.41 5.61 -7.38
C GLY A 104 5.82 6.11 -7.60
N CYS A 105 6.77 5.54 -6.87
CA CYS A 105 8.17 5.66 -7.25
C CYS A 105 8.45 4.63 -8.34
N MET A 106 8.50 5.09 -9.58
CA MET A 106 8.57 4.21 -10.74
C MET A 106 9.99 3.65 -10.90
N LYS A 107 10.08 2.36 -11.20
CA LYS A 107 11.32 1.62 -11.38
C LYS A 107 11.22 0.66 -12.56
N SER A 108 12.39 0.22 -13.01
CA SER A 108 12.57 -0.93 -13.91
C SER A 108 13.86 -1.61 -13.48
N GLY A 109 13.84 -2.93 -13.40
CA GLY A 109 14.93 -3.74 -12.85
C GLY A 109 15.04 -5.08 -13.58
N PRO A 110 16.13 -5.82 -13.35
CA PRO A 110 16.34 -7.11 -14.00
C PRO A 110 15.19 -8.07 -13.70
N VAL A 111 14.79 -8.86 -14.70
CA VAL A 111 13.83 -9.94 -14.50
C VAL A 111 14.47 -11.02 -13.62
N LEU A 112 13.78 -11.44 -12.57
CA LEU A 112 14.29 -12.41 -11.60
C LEU A 112 14.13 -13.85 -12.11
N SER A 113 14.90 -14.23 -13.13
CA SER A 113 14.82 -15.54 -13.80
C SER A 113 15.62 -16.66 -13.13
N GLN A 114 16.50 -16.35 -12.18
CA GLN A 114 17.33 -17.35 -11.51
C GLN A 114 16.56 -18.11 -10.44
N LYS A 115 16.57 -19.45 -10.49
CA LYS A 115 15.98 -20.28 -9.43
C LYS A 115 16.68 -20.04 -8.10
N GLY A 116 15.92 -20.06 -7.00
CA GLY A 116 16.45 -19.90 -5.64
C GLY A 116 16.58 -18.45 -5.16
N VAL A 117 16.42 -17.45 -6.03
CA VAL A 117 16.31 -16.05 -5.58
C VAL A 117 14.90 -15.75 -5.09
N ARG A 118 14.79 -14.81 -4.15
CA ARG A 118 13.50 -14.31 -3.68
C ARG A 118 12.74 -13.74 -4.89
N TYR A 119 11.45 -14.11 -5.01
CA TYR A 119 10.59 -13.69 -6.13
C TYR A 119 11.06 -14.17 -7.51
N HIS A 120 11.76 -15.31 -7.59
CA HIS A 120 11.99 -15.99 -8.86
C HIS A 120 10.68 -16.09 -9.67
N GLU A 121 10.72 -15.62 -10.91
CA GLU A 121 9.58 -15.60 -11.83
C GLU A 121 9.65 -16.81 -12.77
N PRO A 122 8.82 -17.86 -12.57
CA PRO A 122 8.84 -19.05 -13.41
C PRO A 122 8.51 -18.75 -14.87
N GLU A 123 7.70 -17.71 -15.12
CA GLU A 123 7.28 -17.29 -16.46
C GLU A 123 8.12 -16.10 -16.98
N HIS A 124 9.37 -15.99 -16.54
CA HIS A 124 10.29 -14.88 -16.90
C HIS A 124 10.47 -14.71 -18.41
N TRP A 125 10.29 -15.77 -19.19
CA TRP A 125 10.36 -15.77 -20.65
C TRP A 125 9.30 -14.84 -21.30
N LYS A 126 8.21 -14.51 -20.60
CA LYS A 126 7.19 -13.54 -21.08
C LYS A 126 7.69 -12.09 -21.10
N PHE A 127 8.79 -11.79 -20.42
CA PHE A 127 9.41 -10.45 -20.38
C PHE A 127 10.47 -10.28 -21.49
N GLY A 128 10.56 -11.24 -22.41
CA GLY A 128 11.48 -11.24 -23.55
C GLY A 128 12.75 -12.04 -23.25
N GLU A 129 13.87 -11.56 -23.78
CA GLU A 129 15.13 -12.31 -23.81
C GLU A 129 15.98 -12.16 -22.54
N ALA A 130 17.03 -12.96 -22.43
CA ALA A 130 17.98 -12.86 -21.35
C ALA A 130 18.61 -11.45 -21.31
N GLY A 131 18.58 -10.82 -20.13
CA GLY A 131 19.06 -9.45 -19.93
C GLY A 131 17.96 -8.38 -20.00
N ASN A 132 16.74 -8.75 -20.43
CA ASN A 132 15.60 -7.85 -20.36
C ASN A 132 15.26 -7.46 -18.92
N LYS A 133 14.66 -6.28 -18.80
CA LYS A 133 14.15 -5.73 -17.54
C LYS A 133 12.64 -5.82 -17.52
N TYR A 134 12.07 -5.86 -16.32
CA TYR A 134 10.64 -5.60 -16.15
C TYR A 134 10.27 -4.25 -16.79
N PHE A 135 9.06 -4.17 -17.35
CA PHE A 135 8.47 -2.89 -17.77
C PHE A 135 8.45 -1.90 -16.59
N ARG A 136 8.30 -0.60 -16.89
CA ARG A 136 8.25 0.43 -15.85
C ARG A 136 7.02 0.21 -14.95
N HIS A 137 7.22 0.08 -13.65
CA HIS A 137 6.16 -0.09 -12.65
C HIS A 137 6.54 0.62 -11.35
N ALA A 138 5.58 0.93 -10.49
CA ALA A 138 5.85 1.50 -9.17
C ALA A 138 6.49 0.47 -8.24
N THR A 139 7.30 0.91 -7.28
CA THR A 139 7.79 0.02 -6.21
C THR A 139 6.66 -0.43 -5.27
N GLY A 140 6.74 -1.68 -4.81
CA GLY A 140 5.70 -2.28 -3.96
C GLY A 140 5.44 -1.59 -2.62
N GLN A 141 6.39 -0.82 -2.05
CA GLN A 141 6.24 -0.22 -0.72
C GLN A 141 5.06 0.74 -0.61
N LEU A 142 4.82 1.53 -1.65
CA LEU A 142 3.67 2.42 -1.75
C LEU A 142 3.38 2.76 -3.21
N TYR A 143 2.13 2.59 -3.60
CA TYR A 143 1.61 3.11 -4.86
C TYR A 143 0.11 3.44 -4.73
N ALA A 144 -0.37 4.34 -5.58
CA ALA A 144 -1.79 4.69 -5.66
C ALA A 144 -2.29 4.59 -7.09
N ILE A 145 -3.55 4.20 -7.23
CA ILE A 145 -4.26 4.13 -8.50
C ILE A 145 -5.58 4.89 -8.39
N SER A 146 -5.98 5.53 -9.47
CA SER A 146 -7.28 6.20 -9.57
C SER A 146 -8.44 5.19 -9.57
N LYS A 147 -9.65 5.70 -9.30
CA LYS A 147 -10.89 4.92 -9.26
C LYS A 147 -11.13 4.04 -10.48
N ASP A 148 -10.88 4.55 -11.67
CA ASP A 148 -11.08 3.83 -12.92
C ASP A 148 -10.14 2.63 -13.09
N LEU A 149 -8.87 2.75 -12.68
CA LEU A 149 -7.94 1.62 -12.67
C LEU A 149 -8.31 0.59 -11.61
N ALA A 150 -8.71 1.03 -10.42
CA ALA A 150 -9.18 0.11 -9.39
C ALA A 150 -10.47 -0.62 -9.85
N THR A 151 -11.38 0.10 -10.53
CA THR A 151 -12.60 -0.47 -11.13
C THR A 151 -12.26 -1.46 -12.24
N TYR A 152 -11.29 -1.13 -13.10
CA TYR A 152 -10.78 -2.05 -14.12
C TYR A 152 -10.27 -3.35 -13.50
N ILE A 153 -9.53 -3.26 -12.39
CA ILE A 153 -9.08 -4.45 -11.64
C ILE A 153 -10.27 -5.26 -11.16
N SER A 154 -11.26 -4.62 -10.51
CA SER A 154 -12.45 -5.28 -9.99
C SER A 154 -13.22 -6.07 -11.06
N ILE A 155 -13.46 -5.44 -12.22
CA ILE A 155 -14.20 -6.04 -13.34
C ILE A 155 -13.42 -7.20 -13.97
N ASN A 156 -12.11 -7.04 -14.18
CA ASN A 156 -11.31 -7.98 -14.96
C ASN A 156 -10.54 -8.99 -14.09
N GLN A 157 -10.75 -9.01 -12.78
CA GLN A 157 -9.93 -9.77 -11.83
C GLN A 157 -9.70 -11.25 -12.20
N HIS A 158 -10.65 -11.90 -12.87
CA HIS A 158 -10.57 -13.31 -13.24
C HIS A 158 -9.57 -13.58 -14.39
N VAL A 159 -9.26 -12.59 -15.23
CA VAL A 159 -8.28 -12.70 -16.32
C VAL A 159 -6.94 -12.03 -16.02
N LEU A 160 -6.87 -11.20 -14.97
CA LEU A 160 -5.62 -10.54 -14.59
C LEU A 160 -4.59 -11.54 -14.09
N HIS A 161 -3.51 -11.63 -14.86
CA HIS A 161 -2.39 -12.53 -14.61
C HIS A 161 -1.63 -12.13 -13.34
N LYS A 162 -1.08 -13.12 -12.62
CA LYS A 162 -0.33 -12.91 -11.38
C LYS A 162 1.10 -13.39 -11.59
N TYR A 163 2.05 -12.48 -11.54
CA TYR A 163 3.47 -12.77 -11.48
C TYR A 163 3.90 -12.98 -10.02
N ALA A 164 5.08 -13.58 -9.83
CA ALA A 164 5.65 -13.86 -8.50
C ALA A 164 5.88 -12.59 -7.68
N ASN A 165 6.20 -11.48 -8.34
CA ASN A 165 6.32 -10.18 -7.72
C ASN A 165 5.01 -9.38 -7.87
N GLU A 166 4.53 -8.85 -6.75
CA GLU A 166 3.22 -8.20 -6.64
C GLU A 166 3.19 -6.85 -7.38
N ASP A 167 4.26 -6.06 -7.26
CA ASP A 167 4.35 -4.75 -7.91
C ASP A 167 4.53 -4.87 -9.44
N VAL A 168 5.24 -5.91 -9.90
CA VAL A 168 5.26 -6.31 -11.31
C VAL A 168 3.86 -6.74 -11.76
N SER A 169 3.14 -7.55 -10.97
CA SER A 169 1.77 -7.96 -11.32
C SER A 169 0.87 -6.76 -11.58
N LEU A 170 0.83 -5.81 -10.63
CA LEU A 170 0.02 -4.60 -10.77
C LEU A 170 0.39 -3.81 -12.03
N GLY A 171 1.68 -3.54 -12.27
CA GLY A 171 2.11 -2.79 -13.45
C GLY A 171 1.76 -3.49 -14.77
N SER A 172 1.74 -4.83 -14.79
CA SER A 172 1.36 -5.59 -15.99
C SER A 172 -0.10 -5.40 -16.38
N TRP A 173 -0.97 -5.13 -15.41
CA TRP A 173 -2.40 -4.90 -15.66
C TRP A 173 -2.65 -3.57 -16.37
N PHE A 174 -1.67 -2.66 -16.33
CA PHE A 174 -1.79 -1.29 -16.83
C PHE A 174 -0.96 -1.02 -18.09
N ILE A 175 0.04 -1.85 -18.41
CA ILE A 175 0.97 -1.59 -19.53
C ILE A 175 0.28 -1.53 -20.91
N GLY A 176 -0.84 -2.25 -21.07
CA GLY A 176 -1.64 -2.24 -22.30
C GLY A 176 -2.76 -1.19 -22.29
N LEU A 177 -2.86 -0.37 -21.25
CA LEU A 177 -3.88 0.67 -21.10
C LEU A 177 -3.27 2.06 -21.29
N ASP A 178 -4.10 3.03 -21.68
CA ASP A 178 -3.72 4.44 -21.76
C ASP A 178 -3.67 5.07 -20.35
N VAL A 179 -2.63 4.75 -19.59
CA VAL A 179 -2.44 5.11 -18.17
C VAL A 179 -1.37 6.19 -18.01
N ASP A 180 -1.69 7.25 -17.27
CA ASP A 180 -0.72 8.27 -16.86
C ASP A 180 0.13 7.74 -15.69
N HIS A 181 1.36 7.33 -16.02
CA HIS A 181 2.36 6.85 -15.06
C HIS A 181 3.10 8.04 -14.44
N ILE A 182 2.79 8.33 -13.18
CA ILE A 182 3.43 9.41 -12.42
C ILE A 182 4.59 8.85 -11.59
N ASP A 183 5.82 9.19 -11.96
CA ASP A 183 7.03 8.90 -11.17
C ASP A 183 7.27 10.00 -10.14
N ASP A 184 6.87 9.74 -8.89
CA ASP A 184 7.14 10.64 -7.77
C ASP A 184 8.14 10.01 -6.80
N ARG A 185 9.37 10.51 -6.86
CA ARG A 185 10.50 10.01 -6.06
C ARG A 185 10.36 10.32 -4.57
N ARG A 186 9.39 11.14 -4.16
CA ARG A 186 9.06 11.37 -2.74
C ARG A 186 8.35 10.17 -2.11
N LEU A 187 7.88 9.20 -2.90
CA LEU A 187 7.24 7.97 -2.43
C LEU A 187 8.25 6.86 -2.09
N CYS A 188 9.56 7.12 -2.21
CA CYS A 188 10.60 6.12 -1.96
C CYS A 188 11.89 6.72 -1.35
N CYS A 189 11.73 7.67 -0.42
CA CYS A 189 12.86 8.21 0.31
C CYS A 189 13.48 7.17 1.24
N GLY A 190 14.77 7.34 1.54
CA GLY A 190 15.42 6.64 2.64
C GLY A 190 14.88 7.13 3.99
N THR A 191 14.95 6.28 5.01
CA THR A 191 14.78 6.73 6.40
C THR A 191 15.95 7.68 6.80
N PRO A 192 15.98 8.24 8.02
CA PRO A 192 17.05 9.13 8.45
C PRO A 192 18.47 8.65 8.11
N PRO A 193 19.33 9.53 7.57
CA PRO A 193 19.15 10.99 7.49
C PRO A 193 18.45 11.52 6.23
N ASP A 194 18.15 10.67 5.23
CA ASP A 194 17.69 11.13 3.91
C ASP A 194 16.36 11.91 3.95
N CYS A 195 15.33 11.33 4.57
CA CYS A 195 14.03 12.00 4.72
C CYS A 195 14.14 13.35 5.47
N GLU A 196 15.06 13.49 6.43
CA GLU A 196 15.22 14.68 7.26
C GLU A 196 15.83 15.81 6.44
N TRP A 197 16.91 15.51 5.72
CA TRP A 197 17.54 16.48 4.83
C TRP A 197 16.60 16.94 3.72
N LYS A 198 15.83 16.01 3.14
CA LYS A 198 14.82 16.35 2.13
C LYS A 198 13.72 17.25 2.71
N ALA A 199 13.23 16.97 3.91
CA ALA A 199 12.27 17.83 4.59
C ALA A 199 12.83 19.23 4.89
N GLN A 200 14.07 19.34 5.35
CA GLN A 200 14.75 20.61 5.58
C GLN A 200 14.92 21.44 4.29
N ALA A 201 15.12 20.77 3.15
CA ALA A 201 15.18 21.39 1.84
C ALA A 201 13.79 21.73 1.25
N GLY A 202 12.70 21.56 2.01
CA GLY A 202 11.33 21.82 1.56
C GLY A 202 10.74 20.73 0.66
N ASN A 203 11.44 19.61 0.48
CA ASN A 203 11.00 18.48 -0.34
C ASN A 203 10.55 17.31 0.56
N VAL A 204 9.48 17.52 1.32
CA VAL A 204 8.98 16.53 2.29
C VAL A 204 8.61 15.23 1.57
N CYS A 205 9.16 14.12 2.08
CA CYS A 205 8.88 12.78 1.57
C CYS A 205 7.44 12.36 1.88
N VAL A 206 6.79 11.72 0.92
CA VAL A 206 5.49 11.08 1.09
C VAL A 206 5.65 9.76 1.85
N ALA A 207 6.67 8.98 1.49
CA ALA A 207 6.99 7.74 2.17
C ALA A 207 8.50 7.55 2.35
N SER A 208 8.86 6.90 3.46
CA SER A 208 10.24 6.62 3.84
C SER A 208 10.41 5.17 4.29
N PHE A 209 11.43 4.49 3.76
CA PHE A 209 11.78 3.11 4.11
C PHE A 209 13.27 2.80 3.82
N ASP A 210 13.76 1.66 4.27
CA ASP A 210 15.12 1.21 4.02
C ASP A 210 15.15 0.20 2.85
N TRP A 211 15.92 0.50 1.81
CA TRP A 211 16.05 -0.39 0.65
C TRP A 211 16.62 -1.77 1.00
N THR A 212 17.49 -1.83 2.02
CA THR A 212 18.20 -3.06 2.44
C THR A 212 17.27 -4.16 2.91
N CYS A 213 16.11 -3.82 3.49
CA CYS A 213 15.09 -4.78 3.92
C CYS A 213 13.76 -4.60 3.20
N SER A 214 13.70 -3.73 2.17
CA SER A 214 12.49 -3.45 1.37
C SER A 214 11.31 -2.96 2.23
N GLY A 215 11.62 -2.15 3.25
CA GLY A 215 10.73 -1.68 4.32
C GLY A 215 11.57 -0.99 5.40
N ILE A 216 11.01 -0.56 6.53
CA ILE A 216 11.83 -0.07 7.65
C ILE A 216 12.42 -1.27 8.40
N CYS A 217 13.75 -1.35 8.49
CA CYS A 217 14.37 -2.50 9.15
C CYS A 217 14.07 -2.44 10.65
N ARG A 218 13.68 -3.57 11.26
CA ARG A 218 13.16 -3.60 12.64
C ARG A 218 12.04 -2.59 12.85
N SER A 219 11.08 -2.54 11.92
CA SER A 219 10.01 -1.56 11.90
C SER A 219 9.26 -1.43 13.22
N ALA A 220 9.01 -2.53 13.93
CA ALA A 220 8.34 -2.53 15.24
C ALA A 220 9.06 -1.73 16.34
N GLU A 221 10.34 -1.42 16.14
CA GLU A 221 11.17 -0.59 17.02
C GLU A 221 11.42 0.80 16.40
N ARG A 222 11.71 0.84 15.09
CA ARG A 222 12.25 2.02 14.43
C ARG A 222 11.20 2.98 13.86
N ILE A 223 10.00 2.53 13.50
CA ILE A 223 9.06 3.40 12.77
C ILE A 223 8.59 4.59 13.62
N LYS A 224 8.56 4.48 14.96
CA LYS A 224 8.33 5.64 15.84
C LYS A 224 9.43 6.70 15.73
N GLU A 225 10.69 6.28 15.70
CA GLU A 225 11.83 7.19 15.57
C GLU A 225 11.85 7.83 14.18
N VAL A 226 11.66 7.00 13.13
CA VAL A 226 11.52 7.47 11.75
C VAL A 226 10.39 8.49 11.66
N HIS A 227 9.23 8.21 12.25
CA HIS A 227 8.12 9.17 12.26
C HIS A 227 8.45 10.46 13.00
N LYS A 228 9.19 10.41 14.11
CA LYS A 228 9.59 11.63 14.84
C LYS A 228 10.49 12.54 14.00
N LYS A 229 11.34 11.95 13.17
CA LYS A 229 12.36 12.64 12.36
C LYS A 229 11.85 13.04 10.98
N CYS A 230 11.17 12.14 10.28
CA CYS A 230 10.65 12.33 8.93
C CYS A 230 9.20 12.85 8.89
N GLY A 231 8.51 12.89 10.03
CA GLY A 231 7.08 13.21 10.10
C GLY A 231 6.79 14.67 9.75
N GLU A 232 5.60 14.90 9.21
CA GLU A 232 5.09 16.25 8.97
C GLU A 232 5.04 17.09 10.27
N VAL A 233 5.54 18.33 10.21
CA VAL A 233 5.73 19.22 11.38
C VAL A 233 4.41 19.85 11.86
N LEU A 234 3.38 19.90 11.01
CA LEU A 234 2.14 20.61 11.28
C LEU A 234 1.26 19.90 12.34
N GLU A 235 1.03 20.58 13.47
CA GLU A 235 0.10 20.19 14.56
C GLU A 235 -1.26 19.66 14.05
N LYS A 236 -1.79 20.24 12.97
CA LYS A 236 -3.07 19.88 12.33
C LYS A 236 -3.16 18.42 11.85
N TYR A 237 -2.03 17.75 11.64
CA TYR A 237 -1.96 16.37 11.13
C TYR A 237 -1.34 15.38 12.13
N ARG A 238 -1.01 15.82 13.36
CA ARG A 238 -0.50 14.93 14.42
C ARG A 238 -1.48 13.81 14.79
N GLU A 239 -2.78 14.00 14.56
CA GLU A 239 -3.79 12.94 14.76
C GLU A 239 -3.61 11.78 13.77
N ILE A 240 -3.01 12.01 12.60
CA ILE A 240 -2.82 11.03 11.51
C ILE A 240 -1.59 10.14 11.73
N SER A 241 -0.57 10.67 12.42
CA SER A 241 0.62 9.95 12.89
C SER A 241 0.31 8.63 13.62
N PHE A 242 -0.89 8.53 14.22
CA PHE A 242 -1.33 7.36 14.98
C PHE A 242 -1.43 6.08 14.12
N TYR A 243 -1.74 6.20 12.82
CA TYR A 243 -1.90 5.03 11.93
C TYR A 243 -0.58 4.37 11.58
N THR A 244 0.48 5.17 11.46
CA THR A 244 1.84 4.64 11.28
C THR A 244 2.26 3.81 12.50
N ARG A 245 1.82 4.20 13.71
CA ARG A 245 2.08 3.49 14.98
C ARG A 245 1.14 2.31 15.25
N ALA A 246 -0.03 2.24 14.61
CA ALA A 246 -0.99 1.16 14.82
C ALA A 246 -0.50 -0.17 14.21
N GLY A 247 0.20 -0.13 13.07
CA GLY A 247 0.74 -1.31 12.41
C GLY A 247 1.77 -2.07 13.26
N GLU A 248 2.52 -1.37 14.11
CA GLU A 248 3.51 -1.97 15.02
C GLU A 248 2.89 -2.88 16.09
N ARG A 249 1.73 -2.49 16.65
CA ARG A 249 1.04 -3.28 17.68
C ARG A 249 0.56 -4.62 17.09
N LYS A 250 0.00 -4.56 15.89
CA LYS A 250 -0.49 -5.73 15.15
C LYS A 250 0.62 -6.74 14.86
N ARG A 251 1.83 -6.28 14.49
CA ARG A 251 2.99 -7.16 14.20
C ARG A 251 3.54 -7.88 15.45
N LYS A 252 3.53 -7.24 16.62
CA LYS A 252 4.02 -7.84 17.88
C LYS A 252 3.05 -8.89 18.44
N ASP A 253 1.74 -8.66 18.32
CA ASP A 253 0.72 -9.53 18.89
C ASP A 253 0.37 -10.73 17.99
N LEU A 254 0.64 -10.63 16.68
CA LEU A 254 0.24 -11.65 15.68
C LEU A 254 1.44 -12.31 14.97
N ALA A 255 2.63 -12.25 15.59
CA ALA A 255 3.89 -12.75 15.06
C ALA A 255 3.68 -13.91 14.07
N HIS A 256 3.80 -13.69 12.76
CA HIS A 256 4.07 -14.66 11.68
C HIS A 256 4.10 -13.93 10.31
N GLY A 257 5.14 -14.21 9.50
CA GLY A 257 5.20 -13.95 8.05
C GLY A 257 5.63 -12.54 7.59
N PRO A 258 6.52 -12.41 6.60
CA PRO A 258 7.08 -11.14 6.14
C PRO A 258 6.13 -10.22 5.34
N SER A 259 4.81 -10.50 5.28
CA SER A 259 3.88 -9.74 4.44
C SER A 259 2.39 -9.88 4.84
N ALA A 260 2.10 -10.21 6.10
CA ALA A 260 0.71 -10.47 6.52
C ALA A 260 -0.19 -9.22 6.49
N PHE A 261 0.37 -8.01 6.50
CA PHE A 261 -0.42 -6.78 6.57
C PHE A 261 0.01 -5.77 5.51
N ASN A 262 -0.91 -5.44 4.61
CA ASN A 262 -0.83 -4.21 3.82
C ASN A 262 -1.75 -3.18 4.47
N LYS A 263 -1.31 -1.92 4.54
CA LYS A 263 -2.18 -0.78 4.82
C LYS A 263 -2.90 -0.41 3.52
N ALA A 264 -4.22 -0.53 3.50
CA ALA A 264 -5.08 0.07 2.51
C ALA A 264 -5.41 1.50 2.93
N ILE A 265 -5.24 2.45 2.01
CA ILE A 265 -5.73 3.82 2.19
C ILE A 265 -6.66 4.14 1.03
N ALA A 266 -7.81 4.75 1.31
CA ALA A 266 -8.73 5.26 0.30
C ALA A 266 -9.07 6.73 0.60
N PHE A 267 -9.02 7.58 -0.43
CA PHE A 267 -9.38 9.00 -0.34
C PHE A 267 -10.73 9.22 -1.01
N LEU A 268 -11.77 9.39 -0.18
CA LEU A 268 -13.16 9.51 -0.59
C LEU A 268 -13.44 10.78 -1.39
N SER A 269 -14.33 10.64 -2.38
CA SER A 269 -14.88 11.76 -3.13
C SER A 269 -15.65 12.72 -2.19
N PRO A 270 -15.54 14.06 -2.32
CA PRO A 270 -16.31 15.06 -1.57
C PRO A 270 -17.82 14.86 -1.63
N GLN A 271 -18.34 14.26 -2.72
CA GLN A 271 -19.75 13.92 -2.84
C GLN A 271 -20.20 12.90 -1.77
N GLN A 272 -19.33 11.98 -1.33
CA GLN A 272 -19.62 11.08 -0.20
C GLN A 272 -19.55 11.77 1.17
N LYS A 273 -18.88 12.93 1.31
CA LYS A 273 -18.89 13.67 2.60
C LYS A 273 -20.28 14.19 2.97
N ILE A 274 -21.20 14.24 2.01
CA ILE A 274 -22.55 14.83 2.15
C ILE A 274 -23.61 13.74 2.38
N HIS A 275 -23.31 12.47 2.10
CA HIS A 275 -24.25 11.34 2.22
C HIS A 275 -23.69 10.25 3.13
N LYS A 276 -23.76 10.48 4.44
CA LYS A 276 -23.98 9.38 5.38
C LYS A 276 -25.48 9.26 5.62
N PRO A 277 -26.10 8.06 5.49
CA PRO A 277 -27.40 7.82 6.09
C PRO A 277 -27.26 8.00 7.61
N SER A 278 -28.24 8.69 8.20
CA SER A 278 -28.46 8.79 9.65
C SER A 278 -28.61 7.43 10.30
#